data_AF-A0A933UJ73-F1
#
_entry.id   AF-A0A933UJ73-F1
#
_cell.length_a   1.000
_cell.length_b   1.000
_cell.length_c   1.000
_cell.angle_alpha   90.00
_cell.angle_beta   90.00
_cell.angle_gamma   90.00
#
_symmetry.space_group_name_H-M   'P 1'
#
loop_
_entity.id
_entity.type
_entity.pdbx_description
1 polymer ?
#
loop_
_entity_poly.entity_id
_entity_poly.type
_entity_poly.pdbx_seq_one_letter_code
_entity_poly.pdbx_strand_id
1 'polypeptide(L)'
;MARRVGLFGFMKPSVYIRQQALTKGVLGGSKSFMVIAVFAYAPRLLRRLFGRQEILVAREPIKSGQILRIEALGGLSKAERKAIRKAK
;
A
#
# COMPACT_ATOMS: atom_id res chain seq x y z
N MET A 1 10.13 -7.33 -31.64
CA MET A 1 11.59 -7.12 -31.62
C MET A 1 12.20 -7.79 -30.40
N ALA A 2 12.70 -9.01 -30.53
CA ALA A 2 13.39 -9.71 -29.44
C ALA A 2 14.85 -9.23 -29.40
N ARG A 3 15.24 -8.50 -28.33
CA ARG A 3 16.65 -8.13 -28.11
C ARG A 3 17.42 -9.42 -27.81
N ARG A 4 18.31 -9.82 -28.72
CA ARG A 4 19.33 -10.85 -28.47
C ARG A 4 20.17 -10.40 -27.26
N VAL A 5 19.90 -11.01 -26.11
CA VAL A 5 20.75 -10.88 -24.93
C VAL A 5 21.98 -11.74 -25.20
N GLY A 6 23.06 -11.12 -25.65
CA GLY A 6 24.35 -11.80 -25.88
C GLY A 6 24.85 -12.50 -24.61
N LEU A 7 25.76 -13.47 -24.77
CA LEU A 7 26.30 -14.31 -23.68
C LEU A 7 26.77 -13.55 -22.42
N PHE A 8 27.06 -12.24 -22.53
CA PHE A 8 27.42 -11.36 -21.41
C PHE A 8 26.25 -10.86 -20.56
N GLY A 9 24.99 -11.12 -20.94
CA GLY A 9 23.82 -10.77 -20.14
C GLY A 9 23.56 -11.69 -18.94
N PHE A 10 24.11 -12.91 -18.97
CA PHE A 10 24.02 -13.88 -17.88
C PHE A 10 24.94 -13.57 -16.69
N MET A 11 25.99 -12.75 -16.89
CA MET A 11 26.90 -12.35 -15.80
C MET A 11 26.37 -11.19 -14.94
N LYS A 12 25.23 -10.58 -15.29
CA LYS A 12 24.63 -9.53 -14.45
C LYS A 12 23.82 -10.18 -13.34
N PRO A 13 24.21 -10.03 -12.05
CA PRO A 13 23.50 -10.67 -10.93
C PRO A 13 22.02 -10.31 -10.91
N SER A 14 21.67 -9.08 -11.35
CA SER A 14 20.30 -8.60 -11.44
C SER A 14 19.43 -9.38 -12.44
N VAL A 15 19.99 -9.85 -13.55
CA VAL A 15 19.27 -10.64 -14.57
C VAL A 15 19.04 -12.06 -14.07
N TYR A 16 20.05 -12.65 -13.41
CA TYR A 16 19.95 -13.97 -12.79
C TYR A 16 18.93 -14.00 -11.65
N ILE A 17 18.99 -13.02 -10.73
CA ILE A 17 18.03 -12.87 -9.63
C ILE A 17 16.61 -12.68 -10.18
N ARG A 18 16.44 -11.90 -11.25
CA ARG A 18 15.12 -11.72 -11.89
C ARG A 18 14.59 -13.01 -12.53
N GLN A 19 15.42 -13.78 -13.23
CA GLN A 19 15.01 -15.07 -13.80
C GLN A 19 14.66 -16.08 -12.71
N GLN A 20 15.46 -16.17 -11.63
CA GLN A 20 15.16 -17.02 -10.47
C GLN A 20 13.86 -16.59 -9.80
N ALA A 21 13.63 -15.28 -9.65
CA ALA A 21 12.40 -14.75 -9.07
C ALA A 21 11.16 -15.04 -9.92
N LEU A 22 11.29 -15.04 -11.25
CA LEU A 22 10.20 -15.34 -12.19
C LEU A 22 9.91 -16.84 -12.31
N THR A 23 10.94 -17.69 -12.24
CA THR A 23 10.79 -19.15 -12.40
C THR A 23 10.46 -19.88 -11.11
N LYS A 24 10.98 -19.42 -9.96
CA LYS A 24 10.80 -20.07 -8.66
C LYS A 24 9.98 -19.24 -7.66
N GLY A 25 9.60 -18.01 -8.00
CA GLY A 25 9.00 -17.04 -7.07
C GLY A 25 10.06 -16.22 -6.32
N VAL A 26 9.64 -15.20 -5.56
CA VAL A 26 10.53 -14.26 -4.85
C VAL A 26 11.62 -15.01 -4.10
N LEU A 27 12.88 -14.74 -4.43
CA LEU A 27 14.07 -15.36 -3.81
C LEU A 27 14.06 -16.90 -3.82
N GLY A 28 13.62 -17.49 -4.94
CA GLY A 28 13.82 -18.92 -5.19
C GLY A 28 12.74 -19.84 -4.65
N GLY A 29 11.56 -19.32 -4.26
CA GLY A 29 10.46 -20.14 -3.74
C GLY A 29 10.62 -20.58 -2.28
N SER A 30 11.62 -20.02 -1.60
CA SER A 30 11.82 -20.23 -0.17
C SER A 30 10.60 -19.70 0.61
N LYS A 31 9.94 -20.61 1.35
CA LYS A 31 8.81 -20.28 2.23
C LYS A 31 9.18 -19.15 3.20
N SER A 32 10.43 -19.12 3.67
CA SER A 32 10.95 -18.10 4.56
C SER A 32 10.89 -16.71 3.95
N PHE A 33 11.31 -16.55 2.70
CA PHE A 33 11.27 -15.27 2.00
C PHE A 33 9.85 -14.85 1.62
N MET A 34 8.98 -15.81 1.32
CA MET A 34 7.56 -15.54 1.12
C MET A 34 6.92 -14.97 2.40
N VAL A 35 7.20 -15.58 3.56
CA VAL A 35 6.73 -15.09 4.86
C VAL A 35 7.24 -13.68 5.12
N ILE A 36 8.53 -13.41 4.91
CA ILE A 36 9.12 -12.06 5.07
C ILE A 36 8.42 -11.05 4.14
N ALA A 37 8.20 -11.41 2.87
CA ALA A 37 7.52 -10.54 1.93
C ALA A 37 6.06 -10.27 2.36
N VAL A 38 5.34 -11.28 2.84
CA VAL A 38 3.99 -11.11 3.38
C VAL A 38 4.02 -10.16 4.57
N PHE A 39 4.89 -10.34 5.56
CA PHE A 39 4.96 -9.42 6.69
C PHE A 39 5.35 -7.99 6.31
N ALA A 40 6.24 -7.82 5.33
CA ALA A 40 6.67 -6.50 4.87
C ALA A 40 5.58 -5.76 4.09
N TYR A 41 4.83 -6.46 3.23
CA TYR A 41 3.89 -5.83 2.29
C TYR A 41 2.42 -5.97 2.67
N ALA A 42 2.03 -7.01 3.42
CA ALA A 42 0.63 -7.23 3.81
C ALA A 42 0.02 -6.05 4.56
N PRO A 43 0.68 -5.40 5.54
CA PRO A 43 0.08 -4.26 6.23
C PRO A 43 -0.22 -3.10 5.28
N ARG A 44 0.64 -2.90 4.27
CA ARG A 44 0.46 -1.84 3.26
C ARG A 44 -0.65 -2.16 2.28
N LEU A 45 -0.78 -3.42 1.87
CA LEU A 45 -1.85 -3.90 1.00
C LEU A 45 -3.20 -3.89 1.72
N LEU A 46 -3.25 -4.41 2.96
CA LEU A 46 -4.45 -4.42 3.79
C LEU A 46 -4.98 -2.99 4.01
N ARG A 47 -4.11 -2.03 4.33
CA ARG A 47 -4.51 -0.61 4.46
C ARG A 47 -5.00 0.02 3.16
N ARG A 48 -4.60 -0.48 1.99
CA ARG A 48 -5.07 0.00 0.69
C ARG A 48 -6.43 -0.60 0.34
N LEU A 49 -6.60 -1.89 0.59
CA LEU A 49 -7.79 -2.64 0.18
C LEU A 49 -8.96 -2.43 1.14
N PHE A 50 -8.72 -2.49 2.44
CA PHE A 50 -9.78 -2.38 3.44
C PHE A 50 -10.16 -0.94 3.80
N GLY A 51 -9.55 0.05 3.14
CA GLY A 51 -9.87 1.45 3.35
C GLY A 51 -9.60 1.94 4.78
N ARG A 52 -9.71 3.25 4.97
CA ARG A 52 -9.63 3.85 6.30
C ARG A 52 -11.01 3.73 6.94
N GLN A 53 -11.07 3.21 8.16
CA GLN A 53 -12.31 3.20 8.94
C GLN A 53 -12.89 4.62 8.99
N GLU A 54 -14.17 4.75 8.68
CA GLU A 54 -14.90 6.01 8.82
C GLU A 54 -15.00 6.35 10.30
N ILE A 55 -14.46 7.51 10.66
CA ILE A 55 -14.54 8.01 12.04
C ILE A 55 -15.84 8.81 12.12
N LEU A 56 -16.78 8.33 12.92
CA LEU A 56 -17.99 9.06 13.27
C LEU A 56 -17.60 10.26 14.15
N VAL A 57 -17.67 11.46 13.60
CA VAL A 57 -17.24 12.70 14.29
C VAL A 57 -18.34 13.24 15.20
N ALA A 58 -19.61 13.15 14.81
CA ALA A 58 -20.74 13.60 15.60
C ALA A 58 -22.05 12.89 15.17
N ARG A 59 -23.02 12.84 16.08
CA ARG A 59 -24.41 12.45 15.79
C ARG A 59 -25.32 13.52 16.37
N GLU A 60 -26.06 14.21 15.51
CA GLU A 60 -27.06 15.19 15.91
C GLU A 60 -28.43 14.82 15.34
N PRO A 61 -29.51 14.90 16.14
CA PRO A 61 -30.87 14.68 15.66
C PRO A 61 -31.34 15.89 14.84
N ILE A 62 -31.71 15.64 13.58
CA ILE A 62 -32.20 16.69 12.67
C ILE A 62 -33.65 17.03 13.04
N LYS A 63 -33.93 18.32 13.23
CA LYS A 63 -35.27 18.83 13.50
C LYS A 63 -35.97 19.24 12.20
N SER A 64 -37.29 19.17 12.18
CA SER A 64 -38.11 19.60 11.03
C SER A 64 -37.80 21.06 10.66
N GLY A 65 -37.50 21.30 9.37
CA GLY A 65 -37.10 22.62 8.85
C GLY A 65 -35.58 22.85 8.71
N GLN A 66 -34.73 21.90 9.12
CA GLN A 66 -33.29 21.98 8.90
C GLN A 66 -32.85 21.30 7.60
N ILE A 67 -31.85 21.90 6.95
CA ILE A 67 -31.27 21.39 5.70
C ILE A 67 -29.91 20.75 6.03
N LEU A 68 -29.76 19.48 5.65
CA LEU A 68 -28.48 18.77 5.70
C LEU A 68 -27.61 19.21 4.52
N ARG A 69 -26.41 19.71 4.82
CA ARG A 69 -25.37 19.96 3.81
C ARG A 69 -24.22 19.00 4.04
N ILE A 70 -24.08 18.02 3.14
CA ILE A 70 -22.99 17.06 3.17
C ILE A 70 -21.84 17.67 2.36
N GLU A 71 -20.75 18.04 3.04
CA GLU A 71 -19.54 18.52 2.39
C GLU A 71 -18.45 17.46 2.48
N ALA A 72 -17.80 17.17 1.36
CA ALA A 72 -16.60 16.35 1.35
C ALA A 72 -15.45 17.19 1.90
N LEU A 73 -15.13 17.01 3.18
CA LEU A 73 -13.90 17.56 3.73
C LEU A 73 -12.71 16.95 2.97
N GLY A 74 -11.92 17.81 2.33
CA GLY A 74 -10.67 17.41 1.68
C GLY A 74 -9.79 16.65 2.67
N GLY A 75 -9.25 15.51 2.24
CA GLY A 75 -8.50 14.64 3.15
C GLY A 75 -7.35 15.37 3.83
N LEU A 76 -7.25 15.24 5.16
CA LEU A 76 -6.21 15.89 5.99
C LEU A 76 -4.82 15.82 5.35
N SER A 77 -4.19 16.98 5.22
CA SER A 77 -2.82 17.15 4.72
C SER A 77 -1.82 16.43 5.63
N LYS A 78 -0.64 16.07 5.08
CA LYS A 78 0.44 15.45 5.88
C LYS A 78 0.86 16.34 7.07
N ALA A 79 0.80 17.67 6.90
CA ALA A 79 1.12 18.63 7.94
C ALA A 79 0.10 18.60 9.09
N GLU A 80 -1.19 18.60 8.77
CA GLU A 80 -2.29 18.54 9.73
C GLU A 80 -2.28 17.23 10.52
N ARG A 81 -2.00 16.10 9.84
CA ARG A 81 -1.84 14.80 10.52
C ARG A 81 -0.69 14.81 11.52
N LYS A 82 0.41 15.51 11.24
CA LYS A 82 1.55 15.63 12.15
C LYS A 82 1.22 16.53 13.34
N ALA A 83 0.43 17.57 13.14
CA ALA A 83 -0.05 18.45 14.21
C ALA A 83 -1.00 17.71 15.17
N ILE A 84 -1.99 16.97 14.64
CA ILE A 84 -2.92 16.16 15.46
C ILE A 84 -2.16 15.12 16.29
N ARG A 85 -1.11 14.49 15.73
CA ARG A 85 -0.29 13.50 16.44
C ARG A 85 0.64 14.11 17.49
N LYS A 86 0.87 15.43 17.46
CA LYS A 86 1.62 16.17 18.48
C LYS A 86 0.72 16.75 19.56
N ALA A 87 -0.54 17.02 19.22
CA ALA A 87 -1.54 17.56 20.15
C ALA A 87 -2.23 16.47 21.00
N LYS A 88 -2.03 15.20 20.64
CA LYS A 88 -2.46 14.03 21.39
C LYS A 88 -1.29 13.45 22.18
#